data_AF-A0A917NVN6-F1
#
_entry.id   AF-A0A917NVN6-F1
#
_cell.length_a   1.000
_cell.length_b   1.000
_cell.length_c   1.000
_cell.angle_alpha   90.00
_cell.angle_beta   90.00
_cell.angle_gamma   90.00
#
_symmetry.space_group_name_H-M   'P 1'
#
loop_
_entity.id
_entity.type
_entity.pdbx_description
1 polymer ?
#
loop_
_entity_poly.entity_id
_entity_poly.type
_entity_poly.pdbx_seq_one_letter_code
_entity_poly.pdbx_strand_id
1 'polypeptide(L)'
;MAGGSAYTPASRVVARWTCPAGNTRPRRMVRRSRARRPRQEGQMSKMKTKSSVKKRFRLTATGKVKAGAGNKRHMLTAKTTTMKRQNRGMFVLAKQDGDTVKQWLPYGLDR
;
A
#
# COMPACT_ATOMS: atom_id res chain seq x y z
N MET A 1 56.28 3.71 -23.84
CA MET A 1 56.58 3.28 -22.45
C MET A 1 56.33 4.44 -21.51
N ALA A 2 55.64 4.16 -20.39
CA ALA A 2 55.47 4.98 -19.17
C ALA A 2 55.00 6.44 -19.35
N GLY A 3 53.81 6.87 -18.94
CA GLY A 3 53.12 6.53 -17.69
C GLY A 3 53.60 7.48 -16.58
N GLY A 4 52.75 8.43 -16.18
CA GLY A 4 53.13 9.41 -15.15
C GLY A 4 52.06 10.44 -14.84
N SER A 5 50.85 9.97 -14.51
CA SER A 5 49.78 10.79 -13.93
C SER A 5 50.22 11.29 -12.54
N ALA A 6 50.71 12.53 -12.45
CA ALA A 6 51.01 13.17 -11.18
C ALA A 6 49.70 13.61 -10.49
N TYR A 7 49.17 12.74 -9.63
CA TYR A 7 48.12 13.10 -8.67
C TYR A 7 48.75 13.90 -7.52
N THR A 8 48.46 15.19 -7.45
CA THR A 8 48.68 16.01 -6.25
C THR A 8 47.73 15.56 -5.13
N PRO A 9 48.21 15.31 -3.90
CA PRO A 9 47.35 14.90 -2.79
C PRO A 9 46.63 16.11 -2.23
N ALA A 10 45.35 16.29 -2.58
CA ALA A 10 44.48 17.18 -1.85
C ALA A 10 44.32 16.63 -0.43
N SER A 11 44.89 17.36 0.52
CA SER A 11 44.81 17.12 1.95
C SER A 11 43.36 16.90 2.36
N ARG A 12 43.14 15.69 2.88
CA ARG A 12 41.88 15.18 3.39
C ARG A 12 41.54 15.97 4.67
N VAL A 13 40.90 17.13 4.53
CA VAL A 13 40.25 17.80 5.66
C VAL A 13 39.08 16.92 6.07
N VAL A 14 39.30 16.13 7.12
CA VAL A 14 38.24 15.38 7.80
C VAL A 14 37.38 16.42 8.53
N ALA A 15 36.36 16.94 7.85
CA ALA A 15 35.28 17.65 8.49
C ALA A 15 34.56 16.66 9.41
N ARG A 16 35.04 16.60 10.65
CA ARG A 16 34.43 15.93 11.79
C ARG A 16 33.07 16.57 11.99
N TRP A 17 32.03 15.98 11.39
CA TRP A 17 30.65 16.21 11.80
C TRP A 17 30.52 15.72 13.24
N THR A 18 30.77 16.60 14.19
CA THR A 18 30.32 16.42 15.57
C THR A 18 28.81 16.39 15.52
N CYS A 19 28.23 15.18 15.60
CA CYS A 19 26.83 15.02 15.98
C CYS A 19 26.62 15.84 17.27
N PRO A 20 25.77 16.87 17.28
CA PRO A 20 25.38 17.49 18.53
C PRO A 20 24.75 16.41 19.39
N ALA A 21 25.21 16.37 20.63
CA ALA A 21 24.83 15.41 21.66
C ALA A 21 23.35 15.06 21.59
N GLY A 22 23.08 13.76 21.69
CA GLY A 22 21.75 13.19 21.60
C GLY A 22 20.77 13.96 22.46
N ASN A 23 19.67 14.36 21.83
CA ASN A 23 18.42 14.61 22.53
C ASN A 23 17.98 13.30 23.19
N THR A 24 18.56 12.98 24.35
CA THR A 24 17.98 12.08 25.34
C THR A 24 16.73 12.76 25.86
N ARG A 25 15.67 12.76 25.03
CA ARG A 25 14.32 12.93 25.53
C ARG A 25 14.13 11.79 26.53
N PRO A 26 13.95 12.06 27.83
CA PRO A 26 13.57 10.99 28.72
C PRO A 26 12.30 10.39 28.14
N ARG A 27 12.30 9.08 27.89
CA ARG A 27 11.07 8.32 27.74
C ARG A 27 10.34 8.50 29.07
N ARG A 28 9.56 9.58 29.20
CA ARG A 28 8.54 9.69 30.22
C ARG A 28 7.60 8.55 29.90
N MET A 29 7.79 7.42 30.59
CA MET A 29 6.80 6.36 30.64
C MET A 29 5.58 7.00 31.28
N VAL A 30 4.74 7.63 30.45
CA VAL A 30 3.35 7.82 30.80
C VAL A 30 2.84 6.39 30.93
N ARG A 31 2.75 5.93 32.19
CA ARG A 31 1.90 4.81 32.59
C ARG A 31 0.53 5.19 32.06
N ARG A 32 0.24 4.80 30.81
CA ARG A 32 -1.09 4.95 30.24
C ARG A 32 -1.90 3.92 31.00
N SER A 33 -2.50 4.36 32.11
CA SER A 33 -3.59 3.67 32.77
C SER A 33 -4.44 3.08 31.65
N ARG A 34 -4.62 1.76 31.69
CA ARG A 34 -5.45 1.03 30.74
C ARG A 34 -6.90 1.46 31.00
N ALA A 35 -7.23 2.70 30.66
CA ALA A 35 -8.61 3.16 30.57
C ALA A 35 -9.25 2.24 29.54
N ARG A 36 -10.09 1.32 30.02
CA ARG A 36 -10.93 0.49 29.19
C ARG A 36 -11.73 1.45 28.33
N ARG A 37 -11.52 1.41 27.01
CA ARG A 37 -12.20 2.32 26.07
C ARG A 37 -13.70 2.28 26.36
N PRO A 38 -14.41 3.44 26.37
CA PRO A 38 -15.85 3.44 26.58
C PRO A 38 -16.49 2.51 25.56
N ARG A 39 -17.38 1.61 26.05
CA ARG A 39 -18.19 0.74 25.19
C ARG A 39 -19.07 1.68 24.37
N GLN A 40 -18.78 1.82 23.08
CA GLN A 40 -19.63 2.55 22.15
C GLN A 40 -20.98 1.86 22.15
N GLU A 41 -21.99 2.49 22.75
CA GLU A 41 -23.37 2.03 22.69
C GLU A 41 -23.81 2.12 21.23
N GLY A 42 -24.17 0.97 20.68
CA GLY A 42 -24.41 0.80 19.26
C GLY A 42 -25.59 1.65 18.81
N GLN A 43 -25.31 2.81 18.21
CA GLN A 43 -26.27 3.45 17.31
C GLN A 43 -26.76 2.39 16.32
N MET A 44 -28.07 2.37 16.11
CA MET A 44 -28.81 1.36 15.36
C MET A 44 -28.03 0.85 14.13
N SER A 45 -27.76 -0.46 14.10
CA SER A 45 -26.80 -1.06 13.18
C SER A 45 -27.32 -1.03 11.74
N LYS A 46 -26.94 -0.01 10.98
CA LYS A 46 -27.13 0.02 9.52
C LYS A 46 -26.06 -0.82 8.85
N MET A 47 -26.45 -1.75 7.96
CA MET A 47 -25.50 -2.49 7.13
C MET A 47 -24.60 -1.51 6.37
N LYS A 48 -23.29 -1.60 6.57
CA LYS A 48 -22.32 -0.76 5.87
C LYS A 48 -21.68 -1.53 4.74
N THR A 49 -21.45 -0.84 3.63
CA THR A 49 -20.69 -1.37 2.52
C THR A 49 -19.22 -1.52 2.91
N LYS A 50 -18.59 -2.65 2.56
CA LYS A 50 -17.15 -2.82 2.78
C LYS A 50 -16.37 -1.84 1.91
N SER A 51 -15.67 -0.90 2.54
CA SER A 51 -14.92 0.15 1.84
C SER A 51 -13.79 -0.38 0.97
N SER A 52 -13.22 -1.56 1.30
CA SER A 52 -12.22 -2.25 0.48
C SER A 52 -12.78 -2.66 -0.88
N VAL A 53 -14.03 -3.14 -0.92
CA VAL A 53 -14.71 -3.62 -2.12
C VAL A 53 -15.03 -2.44 -3.03
N LYS A 54 -15.59 -1.35 -2.48
CA LYS A 54 -15.85 -0.08 -3.21
C LYS A 54 -14.60 0.50 -3.88
N LYS A 55 -13.41 0.30 -3.31
CA LYS A 55 -12.15 0.78 -3.89
C LYS A 55 -11.64 -0.11 -5.02
N ARG A 56 -11.80 -1.43 -4.89
CA ARG A 56 -11.11 -2.43 -5.73
C ARG A 56 -11.92 -2.91 -6.93
N PHE A 57 -13.24 -3.01 -6.81
CA PHE A 57 -14.11 -3.58 -7.83
C PHE A 57 -14.99 -2.53 -8.49
N ARG A 58 -15.28 -2.73 -9.78
CA ARG A 58 -16.23 -1.92 -10.55
C ARG A 58 -17.33 -2.79 -11.11
N LEU A 59 -18.56 -2.31 -11.06
CA LEU A 59 -19.70 -2.99 -11.67
C LEU A 59 -19.88 -2.48 -13.09
N THR A 60 -20.08 -3.40 -14.02
CA THR A 60 -20.50 -3.08 -15.39
C THR A 60 -22.00 -2.84 -15.44
N ALA A 61 -22.49 -2.21 -16.51
CA ALA A 61 -23.93 -2.02 -16.73
C ALA A 61 -24.71 -3.36 -16.70
N THR A 62 -24.08 -4.45 -17.18
CA THR A 62 -24.64 -5.81 -17.18
C THR A 62 -24.54 -6.53 -15.81
N GLY A 63 -24.04 -5.87 -14.75
CA GLY A 63 -23.94 -6.46 -13.41
C GLY A 63 -22.76 -7.41 -13.20
N LYS A 64 -21.85 -7.52 -14.18
CA LYS A 64 -20.59 -8.27 -14.03
C LYS A 64 -19.58 -7.43 -13.24
N VAL A 65 -18.81 -8.08 -12.36
CA VAL A 65 -17.78 -7.45 -11.53
C VAL A 65 -16.45 -7.46 -12.27
N LYS A 66 -15.85 -6.28 -12.44
CA LYS A 66 -14.49 -6.11 -12.99
C LYS A 66 -13.48 -5.93 -11.86
N ALA A 67 -12.33 -6.59 -12.01
CA ALA A 67 -11.19 -6.49 -11.11
C ALA A 67 -9.91 -6.13 -11.88
N GLY A 68 -8.99 -5.44 -11.19
CA GLY A 68 -7.66 -5.17 -11.70
C GLY A 68 -6.74 -6.37 -11.55
N ALA A 69 -5.82 -6.54 -12.51
CA ALA A 69 -4.85 -7.62 -12.46
C ALA A 69 -3.83 -7.51 -11.33
N GLY A 70 -3.66 -8.61 -10.60
CA GLY A 70 -2.62 -8.76 -9.58
C GLY A 70 -1.23 -8.93 -10.17
N ASN A 71 -0.23 -8.89 -9.29
CA ASN A 71 1.16 -9.26 -9.59
C ASN A 71 1.89 -8.39 -10.64
N LYS A 72 1.54 -7.10 -10.79
CA LYS A 72 2.16 -6.19 -11.78
C LYS A 72 2.73 -4.89 -11.18
N ARG A 73 2.90 -4.81 -9.86
CA ARG A 73 3.39 -3.58 -9.19
C ARG A 73 4.90 -3.58 -8.92
N HIS A 74 5.50 -4.73 -8.63
CA HIS A 74 6.91 -4.88 -8.28
C HIS A 74 7.51 -6.13 -8.95
N MET A 75 8.85 -6.20 -9.01
CA MET A 75 9.63 -7.29 -9.63
C MET A 75 9.29 -7.54 -11.11
N LEU A 76 9.15 -6.49 -11.91
CA LEU A 76 8.77 -6.60 -13.34
C LEU A 76 9.87 -7.19 -14.24
N THR A 77 11.12 -7.20 -13.77
CA THR A 77 12.28 -7.77 -14.46
C THR A 77 12.19 -9.29 -14.55
N ALA A 78 11.80 -9.95 -13.46
CA ALA A 78 11.67 -11.42 -13.39
C ALA A 78 10.42 -11.96 -14.12
N LYS A 79 9.55 -11.07 -14.61
CA LYS A 79 8.25 -11.44 -15.20
C LYS A 79 8.31 -11.38 -16.72
N THR A 80 7.72 -12.38 -17.36
CA THR A 80 7.65 -12.46 -18.83
C THR A 80 6.89 -11.27 -19.42
N THR A 81 7.28 -10.85 -20.61
CA THR A 81 6.65 -9.72 -21.32
C THR A 81 5.19 -10.02 -21.69
N THR A 82 4.88 -11.29 -21.98
CA THR A 82 3.52 -11.76 -22.28
C THR A 82 2.57 -11.55 -21.10
N MET A 83 2.96 -11.97 -19.90
CA MET A 83 2.17 -11.76 -18.69
C MET A 83 1.92 -10.27 -18.41
N LYS A 84 2.96 -9.43 -18.58
CA LYS A 84 2.84 -7.96 -18.43
C LYS A 84 1.85 -7.35 -19.42
N ARG A 85 1.74 -7.90 -20.64
CA ARG A 85 0.84 -7.43 -21.70
C ARG A 85 -0.61 -7.82 -21.44
N GLN A 86 -0.85 -9.09 -21.10
CA GLN A 86 -2.19 -9.61 -20.79
C GLN A 86 -2.80 -8.89 -19.58
N ASN A 87 -2.01 -8.66 -18.53
CA ASN A 87 -2.44 -8.00 -17.30
C ASN A 87 -2.49 -6.46 -17.40
N ARG A 88 -2.66 -5.88 -18.60
CA ARG A 88 -2.89 -4.42 -18.78
C ARG A 88 -4.36 -4.06 -18.56
N GLY A 89 -5.28 -4.91 -19.01
CA GLY A 89 -6.71 -4.68 -18.89
C GLY A 89 -7.27 -5.04 -17.50
N MET A 90 -8.51 -4.62 -17.28
CA MET A 90 -9.34 -5.17 -16.22
C MET A 90 -9.99 -6.46 -16.72
N PHE A 91 -10.01 -7.49 -15.88
CA PHE A 91 -10.68 -8.74 -16.20
C PHE A 91 -12.04 -8.82 -15.51
N VAL A 92 -12.92 -9.64 -16.06
CA VAL A 92 -14.20 -9.98 -15.46
C VAL A 92 -13.99 -11.17 -14.53
N LEU A 93 -14.50 -11.07 -13.31
CA LEU A 93 -14.46 -12.17 -12.34
C LEU A 93 -15.38 -13.31 -12.76
N ALA A 94 -15.06 -14.51 -12.28
CA ALA A 94 -15.97 -15.65 -12.36
C ALA A 94 -17.30 -15.32 -11.66
N LYS A 95 -18.37 -16.00 -12.07
CA LYS A 95 -19.73 -15.73 -11.57
C LYS A 95 -19.80 -15.90 -10.04
N GLN A 96 -19.17 -16.94 -9.52
CA GLN A 96 -19.12 -17.31 -8.11
C GLN A 96 -18.49 -16.20 -7.23
N ASP A 97 -17.33 -15.68 -7.65
CA ASP A 97 -16.66 -14.59 -6.96
C ASP A 97 -17.47 -13.28 -7.05
N GLY A 98 -18.09 -13.06 -8.20
CA GLY A 98 -18.96 -11.91 -8.43
C GLY A 98 -20.14 -11.87 -7.46
N ASP A 99 -20.74 -13.01 -7.15
CA ASP A 99 -21.90 -13.09 -6.25
C ASP A 99 -21.48 -12.87 -4.78
N THR A 100 -20.30 -13.37 -4.39
CA THR A 100 -19.69 -13.09 -3.08
C THR A 100 -19.42 -11.59 -2.91
N VAL A 101 -18.91 -10.92 -3.95
CA VAL A 101 -18.64 -9.48 -3.93
C VAL A 101 -19.93 -8.66 -3.82
N LYS A 102 -21.02 -9.08 -4.49
CA LYS A 102 -22.33 -8.41 -4.40
C LYS A 102 -22.93 -8.48 -3.00
N GLN A 103 -22.74 -9.60 -2.27
CA GLN A 103 -23.20 -9.72 -0.89
C GLN A 103 -22.59 -8.65 0.04
N TRP A 104 -21.36 -8.21 -0.24
CA TRP A 104 -20.68 -7.17 0.53
C TRP A 104 -21.05 -5.73 0.11
N LEU A 105 -21.86 -5.58 -0.94
CA LEU A 105 -22.32 -4.33 -1.53
C LEU A 105 -23.85 -4.20 -1.44
N PRO A 106 -24.42 -4.06 -0.23
CA PRO A 106 -25.88 -4.03 -0.03
C PRO A 106 -26.59 -2.87 -0.76
N TYR A 107 -25.88 -1.78 -1.08
CA TYR A 107 -26.43 -0.60 -1.74
C TYR A 107 -25.95 -0.42 -3.19
N GLY A 108 -25.23 -1.40 -3.74
CA GLY A 108 -24.54 -1.23 -5.03
C GLY A 108 -23.37 -0.24 -4.95
N LEU A 109 -22.75 0.04 -6.09
CA LEU A 109 -21.73 1.08 -6.23
C LEU A 109 -22.40 2.33 -6.82
N ASP A 110 -22.19 3.50 -6.21
CA ASP A 110 -22.44 4.79 -6.87
C ASP A 110 -21.67 4.78 -8.19
N ARG A 111 -22.40 4.86 -9.30
CA ARG A 111 -21.87 4.63 -10.65
C ARG A 111 -20.92 5.73 -11.09
#